data_AF-A0A962NBY5-F1
#
_entry.id   AF-A0A962NBY5-F1
#
_cell.length_a   1.000
_cell.length_b   1.000
_cell.length_c   1.000
_cell.angle_alpha   90.00
_cell.angle_beta   90.00
_cell.angle_gamma   90.00
#
_symmetry.space_group_name_H-M   'P 1'
#
loop_
_entity.id
_entity.type
_entity.pdbx_description
1 polymer ?
#
loop_
_entity_poly.entity_id
_entity_poly.type
_entity_poly.pdbx_seq_one_letter_code
_entity_poly.pdbx_strand_id
1 'polypeptide(L)'
;MFALALFLVGVTFATGLSWFRVVDGLGALALRGVAEAGAAIRRLGDWWAGRRARAEREEVRKVETRKQVKREKPRIEPVAAPIEKSERAEREVQMPLFDSIPSGPLPPLSLLDEPRVTGKGYSPEALEALSRQVELKLKDFRIEAQVVGVYPGPVITRFELQPAPGVRGSQISSTAARMVMP
;
A
#
# COMPACT_ATOMS: atom_id res chain seq x y z
N MET A 1 -62.54 1.32 58.71
CA MET A 1 -61.34 0.44 58.65
C MET A 1 -61.71 -1.04 58.55
N PHE A 2 -62.53 -1.60 59.45
CA PHE A 2 -62.87 -3.03 59.44
C PHE A 2 -63.63 -3.50 58.18
N ALA A 3 -64.59 -2.70 57.69
CA ALA A 3 -65.35 -3.01 56.47
C ALA A 3 -64.48 -3.01 55.20
N LEU A 4 -63.46 -2.16 55.12
CA LEU A 4 -62.52 -2.12 54.00
C LEU A 4 -61.68 -3.39 53.94
N ALA A 5 -61.20 -3.86 55.09
CA ALA A 5 -60.41 -5.09 55.20
C ALA A 5 -61.25 -6.33 54.79
N LEU A 6 -62.49 -6.43 55.28
CA LEU A 6 -63.40 -7.52 54.90
C LEU A 6 -63.78 -7.49 53.42
N PHE A 7 -63.99 -6.29 52.85
CA PHE A 7 -64.27 -6.14 51.43
C PHE A 7 -63.08 -6.61 50.56
N LEU A 8 -61.85 -6.20 50.90
CA LEU A 8 -60.65 -6.63 50.18
C LEU A 8 -60.42 -8.15 50.27
N VAL A 9 -60.61 -8.74 51.46
CA VAL A 9 -60.54 -10.20 51.65
C VAL A 9 -61.66 -10.91 50.87
N GLY A 10 -62.88 -10.38 50.88
CA GLY A 10 -64.00 -10.93 50.11
C GLY A 10 -63.73 -10.93 48.60
N VAL A 11 -63.13 -9.86 48.07
CA VAL A 11 -62.74 -9.78 46.66
C VAL A 11 -61.65 -10.79 46.32
N THR A 12 -60.66 -11.04 47.20
CA THR A 12 -59.61 -12.05 46.96
C THR A 12 -60.15 -13.48 46.88
N PHE A 13 -61.11 -13.85 47.72
CA PHE A 13 -61.75 -15.17 47.68
C PHE A 13 -62.71 -15.30 46.50
N ALA A 14 -63.48 -14.26 46.17
CA ALA A 14 -64.46 -14.29 45.09
C ALA A 14 -63.83 -14.36 43.69
N THR A 15 -62.62 -13.81 43.52
CA THR A 15 -61.92 -13.75 42.22
C THR A 15 -60.92 -14.88 42.01
N GLY A 16 -60.66 -15.72 43.03
CA GLY A 16 -59.64 -16.78 42.97
C GLY A 16 -58.22 -16.25 42.74
N LEU A 17 -57.99 -14.97 43.07
CA LEU A 17 -56.75 -14.28 42.73
C LEU A 17 -55.61 -14.74 43.65
N SER A 18 -54.68 -15.51 43.09
CA SER A 18 -53.46 -15.90 43.81
C SER A 18 -52.51 -14.72 43.90
N TRP A 19 -52.42 -14.11 45.08
CA TRP A 19 -51.54 -12.97 45.31
C TRP A 19 -50.06 -13.30 45.10
N PHE A 20 -49.68 -14.55 45.34
CA PHE A 20 -48.35 -15.10 45.01
C PHE A 20 -48.02 -14.97 43.52
N ARG A 21 -48.97 -15.31 42.63
CA ARG A 21 -48.77 -15.16 41.17
C ARG A 21 -48.61 -13.71 40.71
N VAL A 22 -49.30 -12.78 41.37
CA VAL A 22 -49.17 -11.36 41.03
C VAL A 22 -47.81 -10.82 41.45
N VAL A 23 -47.35 -11.19 42.65
CA VAL A 23 -46.03 -10.78 43.14
C VAL A 23 -44.91 -11.42 42.29
N ASP A 24 -45.00 -12.69 41.95
CA ASP A 24 -44.03 -13.36 41.07
C ASP A 24 -44.01 -12.77 39.66
N GLY A 25 -45.20 -12.49 39.09
CA GLY A 25 -45.33 -11.86 37.79
C GLY A 25 -44.73 -10.44 37.78
N LEU A 26 -44.99 -9.67 38.82
CA LEU A 26 -44.44 -8.32 38.99
C LEU A 26 -42.92 -8.35 39.18
N GLY A 27 -42.42 -9.29 39.99
CA GLY A 27 -40.98 -9.50 40.19
C GLY A 27 -40.27 -9.92 38.90
N ALA A 28 -40.85 -10.85 38.14
CA ALA A 28 -40.30 -11.29 36.85
C ALA A 28 -40.26 -10.14 35.83
N LEU A 29 -41.31 -9.30 35.76
CA LEU A 29 -41.33 -8.12 34.91
C LEU A 29 -40.30 -7.08 35.34
N ALA A 30 -40.16 -6.84 36.65
CA ALA A 30 -39.17 -5.90 37.18
C ALA A 30 -37.74 -6.35 36.84
N LEU A 31 -37.39 -7.62 37.07
CA LEU A 31 -36.07 -8.16 36.76
C LEU A 31 -35.76 -8.14 35.27
N ARG A 32 -36.74 -8.48 34.42
CA ARG A 32 -36.60 -8.37 32.95
C ARG A 32 -36.37 -6.92 32.52
N GLY A 33 -37.14 -5.98 33.07
CA GLY A 33 -36.98 -4.56 32.79
C GLY A 33 -35.58 -4.04 33.13
N VAL A 34 -35.05 -4.42 34.30
CA VAL A 34 -33.69 -4.04 34.73
C VAL A 34 -32.63 -4.68 33.83
N ALA A 35 -32.78 -5.96 33.49
CA ALA A 35 -31.84 -6.66 32.62
C ALA A 35 -31.82 -6.06 31.19
N GLU A 36 -32.98 -5.76 30.62
CA GLU A 36 -33.10 -5.14 29.31
C GLU A 36 -32.58 -3.69 29.31
N ALA A 37 -32.88 -2.91 30.34
CA ALA A 37 -32.34 -1.56 30.49
C ALA A 37 -30.81 -1.56 30.58
N GLY A 38 -30.24 -2.46 31.39
CA GLY A 38 -28.78 -2.63 31.50
C GLY A 38 -28.13 -3.12 30.20
N ALA A 39 -28.81 -3.99 29.43
CA ALA A 39 -28.35 -4.39 28.11
C ALA A 39 -28.43 -3.23 27.09
N ALA A 40 -29.51 -2.43 27.12
CA ALA A 40 -29.68 -1.28 26.25
C ALA A 40 -28.60 -0.21 26.51
N ILE A 41 -28.29 0.09 27.76
CA ILE A 41 -27.23 1.04 28.14
C ILE A 41 -25.85 0.57 27.64
N ARG A 42 -25.52 -0.72 27.77
CA ARG A 42 -24.27 -1.28 27.25
C ARG A 42 -24.20 -1.19 25.71
N ARG A 43 -25.27 -1.57 25.01
CA ARG A 43 -25.36 -1.46 23.54
C ARG A 43 -25.22 -0.03 23.04
N LEU A 44 -25.79 0.94 23.76
CA LEU A 44 -25.54 2.35 23.53
C LEU A 44 -24.04 2.62 23.67
N GLY A 45 -23.44 2.33 24.83
CA GLY A 45 -22.00 2.50 25.06
C GLY A 45 -21.10 1.96 23.93
N ASP A 46 -21.33 0.72 23.51
CA ASP A 46 -20.60 0.06 22.42
C ASP A 46 -20.77 0.79 21.07
N TRP A 47 -21.96 1.33 20.79
CA TRP A 47 -22.21 2.13 19.59
C TRP A 47 -21.43 3.46 19.61
N TRP A 48 -21.33 4.12 20.78
CA TRP A 48 -20.50 5.33 20.93
C TRP A 48 -19.00 5.02 20.81
N ALA A 49 -18.53 3.92 21.39
CA ALA A 49 -17.15 3.46 21.27
C ALA A 49 -16.79 3.09 19.81
N GLY A 50 -17.69 2.38 19.13
CA GLY A 50 -17.53 2.03 17.72
C GLY A 50 -17.49 3.23 16.79
N ARG A 51 -18.24 4.31 17.10
CA ARG A 51 -18.16 5.57 16.33
C ARG A 51 -16.82 6.27 16.49
N ARG A 52 -16.23 6.29 17.69
CA ARG A 52 -14.89 6.86 17.93
C ARG A 52 -13.80 6.07 17.20
N ALA A 53 -13.82 4.75 17.29
CA ALA A 53 -12.87 3.90 16.57
C ALA A 53 -12.97 4.03 15.05
N ARG A 54 -14.19 4.24 14.50
CA ARG A 54 -14.36 4.53 13.07
C ARG A 54 -13.79 5.88 12.68
N ALA A 55 -14.02 6.92 13.49
CA ALA A 55 -13.46 8.25 13.24
C ALA A 55 -11.92 8.24 13.25
N GLU A 56 -11.30 7.56 14.21
CA GLU A 56 -9.84 7.42 14.29
C GLU A 56 -9.27 6.69 13.07
N ARG A 57 -9.88 5.56 12.67
CA ARG A 57 -9.48 4.83 11.45
C ARG A 57 -9.65 5.68 10.19
N GLU A 58 -10.70 6.49 10.13
CA GLU A 58 -10.95 7.38 9.00
C GLU A 58 -9.92 8.53 8.95
N GLU A 59 -9.50 9.07 10.10
CA GLU A 59 -8.44 10.07 10.17
C GLU A 59 -7.09 9.50 9.75
N VAL A 60 -6.70 8.34 10.28
CA VAL A 60 -5.46 7.65 9.86
C VAL A 60 -5.49 7.37 8.37
N ARG A 61 -6.60 6.83 7.84
CA ARG A 61 -6.76 6.58 6.40
C ARG A 61 -6.68 7.88 5.60
N LYS A 62 -7.28 8.98 6.05
CA LYS A 62 -7.20 10.30 5.37
C LYS A 62 -5.79 10.86 5.38
N VAL A 63 -5.05 10.70 6.48
CA VAL A 63 -3.64 11.14 6.58
C VAL A 63 -2.76 10.31 5.65
N GLU A 64 -2.92 8.98 5.63
CA GLU A 64 -2.21 8.10 4.69
C GLU A 64 -2.59 8.39 3.23
N THR A 65 -3.87 8.58 2.93
CA THR A 65 -4.35 8.92 1.58
C THR A 65 -3.78 10.27 1.14
N ARG A 66 -3.75 11.28 2.01
CA ARG A 66 -3.12 12.59 1.71
C ARG A 66 -1.61 12.45 1.47
N LYS A 67 -0.91 11.63 2.26
CA LYS A 67 0.52 11.36 2.08
C LYS A 67 0.78 10.63 0.76
N GLN A 68 -0.12 9.73 0.34
CA GLN A 68 -0.03 9.03 -0.95
C GLN A 68 -0.35 9.95 -2.14
N VAL A 69 -1.38 10.79 -2.04
CA VAL A 69 -1.79 11.70 -3.13
C VAL A 69 -0.77 12.81 -3.37
N LYS A 70 -0.05 13.26 -2.32
CA LYS A 70 1.01 14.28 -2.45
C LYS A 70 2.34 13.73 -2.98
N ARG A 71 2.48 12.43 -3.23
CA ARG A 71 3.66 11.87 -3.89
C ARG A 71 3.58 12.17 -5.38
N GLU A 72 4.46 13.03 -5.86
CA GLU A 72 4.64 13.24 -7.30
C GLU A 72 5.18 11.95 -7.92
N LYS A 73 4.62 11.56 -9.07
CA LYS A 73 5.09 10.37 -9.79
C LYS A 73 6.57 10.57 -10.18
N PRO A 74 7.42 9.53 -10.08
CA PRO A 74 8.81 9.63 -10.49
C PRO A 74 8.90 10.09 -11.95
N ARG A 75 9.81 11.02 -12.24
CA ARG A 75 10.08 11.45 -13.61
C ARG A 75 10.86 10.33 -14.32
N ILE A 76 10.23 9.69 -15.29
CA ILE A 76 10.88 8.64 -16.11
C ILE A 76 11.38 9.33 -17.38
N GLU A 77 12.68 9.41 -17.55
CA GLU A 77 13.25 9.92 -18.80
C GLU A 77 13.14 8.85 -19.90
N PRO A 78 12.79 9.24 -21.14
CA PRO A 78 12.70 8.31 -22.25
C PRO A 78 14.08 7.67 -22.51
N VAL A 79 14.07 6.36 -22.76
CA VAL A 79 15.26 5.58 -23.12
C VAL A 79 15.99 6.27 -24.27
N ALA A 80 17.30 6.51 -24.11
CA ALA A 80 18.12 7.16 -25.13
C ALA A 80 17.95 6.48 -26.50
N ALA A 81 17.90 7.30 -27.55
CA ALA A 81 17.63 6.85 -28.92
C ALA A 81 18.58 5.71 -29.36
N PRO A 82 18.14 4.84 -30.28
CA PRO A 82 19.00 3.80 -30.85
C PRO A 82 20.29 4.43 -31.39
N ILE A 83 21.43 3.83 -31.08
CA ILE A 83 22.73 4.29 -31.54
C ILE A 83 22.75 4.14 -33.06
N GLU A 84 22.73 5.25 -33.80
CA GLU A 84 22.78 5.23 -35.26
C GLU A 84 24.14 4.69 -35.73
N LYS A 85 24.12 3.85 -36.77
CA LYS A 85 25.34 3.30 -37.35
C LYS A 85 26.10 4.44 -38.03
N SER A 86 27.42 4.51 -37.80
CA SER A 86 28.27 5.51 -38.47
C SER A 86 28.28 5.31 -39.99
N GLU A 87 28.39 6.39 -40.77
CA GLU A 87 28.44 6.32 -42.25
C GLU A 87 29.51 5.34 -42.78
N ARG A 88 30.63 5.19 -42.06
CA ARG A 88 31.70 4.25 -42.40
C ARG A 88 31.26 2.79 -42.26
N ALA A 89 30.50 2.47 -41.22
CA ALA A 89 29.97 1.13 -40.99
C ALA A 89 28.98 0.72 -42.09
N GLU A 90 28.18 1.66 -42.60
CA GLU A 90 27.26 1.38 -43.72
C GLU A 90 28.00 1.18 -45.05
N ARG A 91 29.02 2.01 -45.33
CA ARG A 91 29.83 1.91 -46.55
C ARG A 91 30.66 0.62 -46.62
N GLU A 92 31.23 0.17 -45.50
CA GLU A 92 32.10 -1.03 -45.47
C GLU A 92 31.32 -2.35 -45.48
N VAL A 93 30.03 -2.35 -45.12
CA VAL A 93 29.14 -3.52 -45.28
C VAL A 93 28.80 -3.77 -46.75
N GLN A 94 28.76 -2.71 -47.56
CA GLN A 94 28.66 -2.81 -49.01
C GLN A 94 30.02 -3.18 -49.60
N MET A 95 30.38 -4.47 -49.56
CA MET A 95 31.59 -4.97 -50.20
C MET A 95 31.53 -4.75 -51.72
N PRO A 96 32.59 -4.19 -52.35
CA PRO A 96 32.72 -4.22 -53.80
C PRO A 96 32.94 -5.66 -54.27
N LEU A 97 32.29 -6.04 -55.37
CA LEU A 97 32.29 -7.39 -55.95
C LEU A 97 33.66 -7.89 -56.47
N PHE A 98 34.74 -7.11 -56.26
CA PHE A 98 36.08 -7.39 -56.76
C PHE A 98 37.12 -7.27 -55.64
N ASP A 99 37.96 -8.30 -55.51
CA ASP A 99 39.00 -8.52 -54.49
C ASP A 99 40.13 -7.49 -54.53
N SER A 100 39.83 -6.24 -54.19
CA SER A 100 40.83 -5.32 -53.67
C SER A 100 40.55 -5.15 -52.19
N ILE A 101 41.35 -5.84 -51.37
CA ILE A 101 41.42 -5.62 -49.92
C ILE A 101 41.53 -4.10 -49.75
N PRO A 102 40.60 -3.43 -49.04
CA PRO A 102 40.65 -1.98 -48.88
C PRO A 102 41.94 -1.64 -48.12
N SER A 103 42.96 -1.20 -48.87
CA SER A 103 44.28 -0.84 -48.36
C SER A 103 44.25 0.58 -47.78
N GLY A 104 43.37 0.79 -46.81
CA GLY A 104 43.43 1.95 -45.94
C GLY A 104 44.42 1.70 -44.80
N PRO A 105 44.91 2.75 -44.13
CA PRO A 105 45.76 2.60 -42.94
C PRO A 105 45.02 1.98 -41.74
N LEU A 106 43.71 1.74 -41.84
CA LEU A 106 42.86 1.22 -40.79
C LEU A 106 42.23 -0.11 -41.22
N PRO A 107 42.16 -1.12 -40.33
CA PRO A 107 41.52 -2.40 -40.62
C PRO A 107 40.01 -2.24 -40.88
N PRO A 108 39.40 -3.16 -41.66
CA PRO A 108 37.97 -3.11 -41.98
C PRO A 108 37.09 -3.49 -40.78
N LEU A 109 35.91 -2.85 -40.68
CA LEU A 109 34.93 -3.09 -39.61
C LEU A 109 34.25 -4.47 -39.71
N SER A 110 34.36 -5.17 -40.84
CA SER A 110 33.88 -6.54 -41.02
C SER A 110 34.58 -7.57 -40.13
N LEU A 111 35.72 -7.21 -39.53
CA LEU A 111 36.40 -8.03 -38.52
C LEU A 111 35.71 -7.96 -37.14
N LEU A 112 34.76 -7.04 -36.95
CA LEU A 112 33.98 -6.92 -35.72
C LEU A 112 32.69 -7.74 -35.84
N ASP A 113 32.34 -8.43 -34.77
CA ASP A 113 31.06 -9.12 -34.67
C ASP A 113 29.89 -8.13 -34.60
N GLU A 114 28.75 -8.51 -35.20
CA GLU A 114 27.54 -7.71 -35.09
C GLU A 114 27.07 -7.58 -33.63
N PRO A 115 26.54 -6.40 -33.23
CA PRO A 115 26.03 -6.22 -31.88
C PRO A 115 24.84 -7.15 -31.65
N ARG A 116 24.90 -7.91 -30.55
CA ARG A 116 23.77 -8.75 -30.13
C ARG A 116 22.55 -7.87 -29.89
N VAL A 117 21.41 -8.27 -30.43
CA VAL A 117 20.11 -7.62 -30.15
C VAL A 117 19.84 -7.78 -28.64
N THR A 118 20.06 -6.70 -27.90
CA THR A 118 19.65 -6.62 -26.50
C THR A 118 18.14 -6.43 -26.47
N GLY A 119 17.45 -7.18 -25.60
CA GLY A 119 15.99 -7.14 -25.51
C GLY A 119 15.46 -5.73 -25.25
N LYS A 120 14.17 -5.51 -25.55
CA LYS A 120 13.50 -4.25 -25.22
C LYS A 120 13.67 -3.95 -23.72
N GLY A 121 14.01 -2.70 -23.40
CA GLY A 121 14.09 -2.22 -22.02
C GLY A 121 12.76 -2.33 -21.28
N TYR A 122 12.78 -2.03 -19.98
CA TYR A 122 11.59 -2.05 -19.13
C TYR A 122 10.51 -1.06 -19.59
N SER A 123 9.24 -1.43 -19.46
CA SER A 123 8.12 -0.51 -19.71
C SER A 123 8.05 0.56 -18.61
N PRO A 124 7.41 1.73 -18.86
CA PRO A 124 7.24 2.76 -17.84
C PRO A 124 6.53 2.25 -16.58
N GLU A 125 5.54 1.37 -16.74
CA GLU A 125 4.81 0.76 -15.63
C GLU A 125 5.70 -0.18 -14.81
N ALA A 126 6.56 -0.95 -15.48
CA ALA A 126 7.53 -1.81 -14.82
C ALA A 126 8.56 -0.96 -14.03
N LEU A 127 9.03 0.16 -14.59
CA LEU A 127 9.92 1.09 -13.91
C LEU A 127 9.25 1.75 -12.70
N GLU A 128 7.96 2.07 -12.78
CA GLU A 128 7.18 2.58 -11.64
C GLU A 128 6.96 1.50 -10.56
N ALA A 129 6.73 0.25 -10.94
CA ALA A 129 6.62 -0.85 -9.98
C ALA A 129 7.96 -1.10 -9.27
N LEU A 130 9.06 -1.10 -10.03
CA LEU A 130 10.41 -1.26 -9.49
C LEU A 130 10.78 -0.09 -8.57
N SER A 131 10.44 1.15 -8.91
CA SER A 131 10.71 2.31 -8.04
C SER A 131 10.02 2.16 -6.68
N ARG A 132 8.75 1.72 -6.67
CA ARG A 132 8.03 1.42 -5.41
C ARG A 132 8.69 0.29 -4.63
N GLN A 133 9.18 -0.75 -5.30
CA GLN A 133 9.85 -1.87 -4.65
C GLN A 133 11.16 -1.41 -3.99
N VAL A 134 11.93 -0.53 -4.62
CA VAL A 134 13.14 0.07 -4.05
C VAL A 134 12.81 0.86 -2.78
N GLU A 135 11.77 1.69 -2.80
CA GLU A 135 11.32 2.43 -1.60
C GLU A 135 10.93 1.50 -0.44
N LEU A 136 10.14 0.46 -0.73
CA LEU A 136 9.70 -0.51 0.27
C LEU A 136 10.88 -1.26 0.87
N LYS A 137 11.82 -1.70 0.04
CA LYS A 137 13.03 -2.38 0.53
C LYS A 137 13.88 -1.47 1.40
N LEU A 138 14.02 -0.18 1.05
CA LEU A 138 14.75 0.78 1.91
C LEU A 138 14.05 0.97 3.26
N LYS A 139 12.72 1.00 3.25
CA LYS A 139 11.90 1.11 4.46
C LYS A 139 12.10 -0.08 5.42
N ASP A 140 12.30 -1.30 4.91
CA ASP A 140 12.59 -2.48 5.75
C ASP A 140 13.88 -2.30 6.57
N PHE A 141 14.85 -1.56 6.06
CA PHE A 141 16.09 -1.19 6.75
C PHE A 141 15.97 0.10 7.57
N ARG A 142 14.75 0.58 7.81
CA ARG A 142 14.45 1.86 8.50
C ARG A 142 15.04 3.09 7.81
N ILE A 143 15.22 3.02 6.49
CA ILE A 143 15.69 4.13 5.66
C ILE A 143 14.49 4.69 4.90
N GLU A 144 14.05 5.90 5.24
CA GLU A 144 13.01 6.60 4.49
C GLU A 144 13.64 7.39 3.32
N ALA A 145 13.35 6.97 2.09
CA ALA A 145 13.75 7.67 0.86
C ALA A 145 12.65 7.56 -0.20
N GLN A 146 12.64 8.49 -1.15
CA GLN A 146 11.68 8.54 -2.26
C GLN A 146 12.43 8.52 -3.59
N VAL A 147 11.90 7.82 -4.60
CA VAL A 147 12.47 7.82 -5.95
C VAL A 147 11.95 9.03 -6.71
N VAL A 148 12.84 9.95 -7.09
CA VAL A 148 12.48 11.19 -7.81
C VAL A 148 12.62 11.05 -9.33
N GLY A 149 13.56 10.22 -9.78
CA GLY A 149 13.88 10.05 -11.19
C GLY A 149 14.33 8.64 -11.54
N VAL A 150 14.04 8.20 -12.76
CA VAL A 150 14.43 6.88 -13.28
C VAL A 150 15.09 7.04 -14.65
N TYR A 151 16.31 6.51 -14.76
CA TYR A 151 17.18 6.63 -15.92
C TYR A 151 17.54 5.22 -16.43
N PRO A 152 16.77 4.67 -17.36
CA PRO A 152 17.06 3.36 -17.94
C PRO A 152 18.28 3.43 -18.85
N GLY A 153 19.28 2.58 -18.60
CA GLY A 153 20.45 2.38 -19.45
C GLY A 153 20.50 0.98 -20.08
N PRO A 154 21.48 0.70 -20.95
CA PRO A 154 21.56 -0.58 -21.68
C PRO A 154 21.74 -1.80 -20.78
N VAL A 155 22.46 -1.64 -19.67
CA VAL A 155 22.78 -2.73 -18.72
C VAL A 155 22.12 -2.51 -17.36
N ILE A 156 22.11 -1.27 -16.87
CA ILE A 156 21.58 -0.90 -15.56
C ILE A 156 20.57 0.23 -15.67
N THR A 157 19.61 0.24 -14.75
CA THR A 157 18.71 1.39 -14.55
C THR A 157 19.16 2.16 -13.32
N ARG A 158 19.40 3.46 -13.46
CA ARG A 158 19.76 4.34 -12.35
C ARG A 158 18.49 4.94 -11.75
N PHE A 159 18.29 4.74 -10.46
CA PHE A 159 17.21 5.35 -9.68
C PHE A 159 17.79 6.50 -8.84
N GLU A 160 17.24 7.70 -9.01
CA GLU A 160 17.61 8.84 -8.19
C GLU A 160 16.76 8.86 -6.93
N LEU A 161 17.43 8.89 -5.76
CA LEU A 161 16.81 8.77 -4.46
C LEU A 161 16.93 10.10 -3.70
N GLN A 162 15.81 10.59 -3.19
CA GLN A 162 15.75 11.69 -2.24
C GLN A 162 15.52 11.12 -0.83
N PRO A 163 16.53 11.10 0.04
CA PRO A 163 16.37 10.66 1.42
C PRO A 163 15.57 11.66 2.25
N ALA A 164 14.88 11.16 3.27
CA ALA A 164 14.25 11.99 4.29
C ALA A 164 15.31 12.73 5.15
N PRO A 165 14.95 13.86 5.77
CA PRO A 165 15.84 14.59 6.67
C PRO A 165 16.39 13.67 7.78
N GLY A 166 17.71 13.68 7.96
CA GLY A 166 18.40 12.87 8.99
C GLY A 166 18.97 11.52 8.52
N VAL A 167 18.62 11.06 7.31
CA VAL A 167 19.23 9.86 6.70
C VAL A 167 20.57 10.23 6.06
N ARG A 168 21.64 9.49 6.41
CA ARG A 168 22.98 9.71 5.84
C ARG A 168 23.19 8.84 4.59
N GLY A 169 23.83 9.38 3.55
CA GLY A 169 24.13 8.64 2.32
C GLY A 169 24.95 7.36 2.56
N SER A 170 25.84 7.36 3.55
CA SER A 170 26.64 6.18 3.95
C SER A 170 25.81 5.02 4.50
N GLN A 171 24.63 5.29 5.07
CA GLN A 171 23.72 4.24 5.53
C GLN A 171 23.12 3.49 4.33
N ILE A 172 22.75 4.24 3.28
CA ILE A 172 22.19 3.68 2.05
C ILE A 172 23.21 2.77 1.36
N SER A 173 24.46 3.22 1.22
CA SER A 173 25.52 2.42 0.58
C SER A 173 25.82 1.13 1.37
N SER A 174 25.82 1.19 2.71
CA SER A 174 26.02 0.00 3.55
C SER A 174 24.89 -1.03 3.43
N THR A 175 23.68 -0.57 3.15
CA THR A 175 22.49 -1.42 2.99
C THR A 175 22.39 -1.97 1.58
N ALA A 176 22.86 -1.22 0.57
CA ALA A 176 22.85 -1.66 -0.83
C ALA A 176 23.54 -3.03 -1.02
N ALA A 177 24.67 -3.26 -0.34
CA ALA A 177 25.36 -4.56 -0.36
C ALA A 177 24.46 -5.72 0.12
N ARG A 178 23.55 -5.47 1.08
CA ARG A 178 22.61 -6.46 1.61
C ARG A 178 21.35 -6.62 0.75
N MET A 179 20.99 -5.60 -0.03
CA MET A 179 19.82 -5.67 -0.93
C MET A 179 20.08 -6.49 -2.20
N VAL A 180 21.33 -6.57 -2.63
CA VAL A 180 21.73 -7.27 -3.87
C VAL A 180 21.81 -8.79 -3.66
N MET A 181 21.76 -9.28 -2.42
CA MET A 181 21.81 -10.72 -2.14
C MET A 181 20.40 -11.35 -2.19
N PRO A 182 20.26 -12.53 -2.85
CA PRO A 182 18.98 -13.23 -3.02
C PRO A 182 18.43 -13.82 -1.72
#